data_AF-A0A7X7AI05-F1
#
_entry.id   AF-A0A7X7AI05-F1
#
_cell.length_a   1.000
_cell.length_b   1.000
_cell.length_c   1.000
_cell.angle_alpha   90.00
_cell.angle_beta   90.00
_cell.angle_gamma   90.00
#
_symmetry.space_group_name_H-M   'P 1'
#
loop_
_entity.id
_entity.type
_entity.pdbx_description
1 polymer ?
#
loop_
_entity_poly.entity_id
_entity_poly.type
_entity_poly.pdbx_seq_one_letter_code
_entity_poly.pdbx_strand_id
1 'polypeptide(L)'
;QVHFYIRVAKNFRNLIESNIHAQYPTAEVREVPDYVNEVPQVVPNKNWNLWGTDFKLTKPDPYPIKTYRWFEEEITGKVLDPSANIIESLSKIGPKQYFWFQLIIAPFGGEEYNTGRDLVAKLTGTAKEPPPGIFMGLLNDLKDVFFGVFKGIAGATVEFEAKKEKAPDQPLEFRLTPGEKDVLKAIEEGVGKSAFKTKMRMIYLGRREAFNKVVVGSFIGGLNQFTDVNLNGFAPDNDSKTFALHLFTEARTRFRQRKILRRYRKRNRDGKTFFLNSSELATVYHFPNMAVVSPSFHKIDNKTAAPPVNLPIG
;
A
#
# COMPACT_ATOMS: atom_id res chain seq x y z
N GLN A 1 18.91 10.29 5.91
CA GLN A 1 18.34 9.65 7.12
C GLN A 1 16.88 9.31 6.86
N VAL A 2 16.41 8.17 7.35
CA VAL A 2 15.01 7.74 7.23
C VAL A 2 14.31 8.00 8.56
N HIS A 3 13.10 8.57 8.50
CA HIS A 3 12.29 8.88 9.67
C HIS A 3 10.88 8.30 9.48
N PHE A 4 10.31 7.83 10.59
CA PHE A 4 8.93 7.38 10.65
C PHE A 4 8.07 8.46 11.30
N TYR A 5 6.95 8.78 10.68
CA TYR A 5 6.02 9.79 11.19
C TYR A 5 4.63 9.21 11.31
N ILE A 6 3.99 9.47 12.46
CA ILE A 6 2.58 9.17 12.68
C ILE A 6 1.86 10.48 12.95
N ARG A 7 0.76 10.71 12.22
CA ARG A 7 -0.11 11.88 12.42
C ARG A 7 -1.48 11.41 12.86
N VAL A 8 -1.87 11.80 14.06
CA VAL A 8 -3.18 11.49 14.66
C VAL A 8 -3.77 12.72 15.33
N ALA A 9 -5.07 12.68 15.66
CA ALA A 9 -5.67 13.75 16.46
C ALA A 9 -5.05 13.75 17.87
N LYS A 10 -4.90 14.95 18.47
CA LYS A 10 -4.20 15.14 19.75
C LYS A 10 -4.72 14.22 20.87
N ASN A 11 -6.02 13.96 20.88
CA ASN A 11 -6.67 13.11 21.88
C ASN A 11 -6.23 11.63 21.81
N PHE A 12 -5.77 11.15 20.64
CA PHE A 12 -5.30 9.77 20.46
C PHE A 12 -3.78 9.62 20.64
N ARG A 13 -3.07 10.70 20.98
CA ARG A 13 -1.61 10.66 21.14
C ARG A 13 -1.16 9.61 22.15
N ASN A 14 -1.70 9.68 23.36
CA ASN A 14 -1.32 8.77 24.45
C ASN A 14 -1.61 7.30 24.08
N LEU A 15 -2.71 7.04 23.37
CA LEU A 15 -3.04 5.70 22.88
C LEU A 15 -1.97 5.16 21.92
N ILE A 16 -1.53 5.98 20.97
CA ILE A 16 -0.50 5.60 20.00
C ILE A 16 0.86 5.43 20.68
N GLU A 17 1.28 6.37 21.52
CA GLU A 17 2.55 6.29 22.26
C GLU A 17 2.60 5.01 23.11
N SER A 18 1.55 4.71 23.88
CA SER A 18 1.47 3.48 24.66
C SER A 18 1.56 2.21 23.80
N ASN A 19 0.88 2.17 22.65
CA ASN A 19 0.95 1.03 21.74
C ASN A 19 2.35 0.84 21.13
N ILE A 20 3.04 1.93 20.82
CA ILE A 20 4.42 1.89 20.33
C ILE A 20 5.34 1.37 21.43
N HIS A 21 5.26 1.91 22.64
CA HIS A 21 6.11 1.49 23.76
C HIS A 21 5.84 0.05 24.20
N ALA A 22 4.62 -0.45 24.05
CA ALA A 22 4.28 -1.84 24.34
C ALA A 22 5.03 -2.84 23.44
N GLN A 23 5.25 -2.48 22.17
CA GLN A 23 5.95 -3.33 21.19
C GLN A 23 7.44 -2.98 21.07
N TYR A 24 7.79 -1.72 21.28
CA TYR A 24 9.14 -1.16 21.19
C TYR A 24 9.46 -0.35 22.45
N PRO A 25 9.79 -1.01 23.58
CA PRO A 25 10.04 -0.32 24.86
C PRO A 25 11.20 0.67 24.82
N THR A 26 12.12 0.50 23.87
CA THR A 26 13.29 1.38 23.69
C THR A 26 13.08 2.49 22.66
N ALA A 27 11.92 2.55 22.01
CA ALA A 27 11.61 3.60 21.06
C ALA A 27 11.42 4.95 21.77
N GLU A 28 11.93 6.02 21.18
CA GLU A 28 11.68 7.37 21.64
C GLU A 28 10.71 8.07 20.69
N VAL A 29 9.55 8.50 21.21
CA VAL A 29 8.54 9.21 20.44
C VAL A 29 8.62 10.70 20.77
N ARG A 30 8.83 11.54 19.76
CA ARG A 30 8.89 12.99 19.90
C ARG A 30 7.90 13.67 18.96
N GLU A 31 7.25 14.72 19.45
CA GLU A 31 6.46 15.60 18.61
C GLU A 31 7.38 16.50 17.80
N VAL A 32 7.11 16.60 16.49
CA VAL A 32 7.92 17.37 15.55
C VAL A 32 7.01 18.18 14.61
N PRO A 33 7.48 19.33 14.11
CA PRO A 33 6.77 20.06 13.06
C PRO A 33 6.54 19.21 11.81
N ASP A 34 5.47 19.50 11.05
CA ASP A 34 5.16 18.75 9.82
C ASP A 34 6.25 18.98 8.76
N TYR A 35 7.01 17.93 8.45
CA TYR A 35 8.13 17.91 7.50
C TYR A 35 7.76 18.47 6.11
N VAL A 36 6.48 18.49 5.74
CA VAL A 36 6.04 19.09 4.47
C VAL A 36 6.30 20.59 4.38
N ASN A 37 6.59 21.24 5.51
CA ASN A 37 6.91 22.68 5.57
C ASN A 37 8.38 22.97 5.27
N GLU A 38 9.25 21.96 5.22
CA GLU A 38 10.68 22.12 4.88
C GLU A 38 10.92 22.38 3.40
N VAL A 39 9.92 22.10 2.55
CA VAL A 39 9.97 22.35 1.10
C VAL A 39 9.05 23.50 0.69
N PRO A 40 9.37 24.21 -0.41
CA PRO A 40 8.50 25.26 -0.93
C PRO A 40 7.07 24.78 -1.17
N GLN A 41 6.09 25.64 -0.90
CA GLN A 41 4.68 25.29 -1.10
C GLN A 41 4.31 25.09 -2.57
N VAL A 42 5.04 25.75 -3.48
CA VAL A 42 4.82 25.69 -4.93
C VAL A 42 6.00 25.00 -5.60
N VAL A 43 5.78 23.74 -5.98
CA VAL A 43 6.73 22.91 -6.74
C VAL A 43 5.97 22.26 -7.91
N PRO A 44 6.54 22.20 -9.13
CA PRO A 44 7.89 22.64 -9.50
C PRO A 44 8.04 24.16 -9.61
N ASN A 45 9.27 24.63 -9.43
CA ASN A 45 9.69 26.01 -9.62
C ASN A 45 11.10 26.05 -10.27
N LYS A 46 11.78 27.21 -10.25
CA LYS A 46 13.12 27.38 -10.85
C LYS A 46 14.15 26.42 -10.24
N ASN A 47 14.09 26.16 -8.94
CA ASN A 47 15.13 25.40 -8.23
C ASN A 47 14.68 23.98 -7.88
N TRP A 48 13.38 23.73 -7.79
CA TRP A 48 12.81 22.48 -7.31
C TRP A 48 12.02 21.74 -8.38
N ASN A 49 12.15 20.42 -8.38
CA ASN A 49 11.33 19.50 -9.15
C ASN A 49 10.65 18.48 -8.25
N LEU A 50 9.62 17.83 -8.77
CA LEU A 50 8.82 16.85 -8.05
C LEU A 50 8.44 15.71 -8.98
N TRP A 51 8.47 14.49 -8.48
CA TRP A 51 7.77 13.37 -9.08
C TRP A 51 6.87 12.75 -8.03
N GLY A 52 5.66 12.32 -8.40
CA GLY A 52 4.78 11.64 -7.46
C GLY A 52 3.72 10.82 -8.15
N THR A 53 3.13 9.91 -7.38
CA THR A 53 1.98 9.10 -7.79
C THR A 53 1.19 8.66 -6.56
N ASP A 54 -0.11 8.50 -6.73
CA ASP A 54 -0.89 7.61 -5.88
C ASP A 54 -0.69 6.16 -6.37
N PHE A 55 -0.99 5.19 -5.52
CA PHE A 55 -1.00 3.78 -5.87
C PHE A 55 -2.43 3.25 -5.97
N LYS A 56 -2.56 2.16 -6.72
CA LYS A 56 -3.75 1.31 -6.82
C LYS A 56 -3.34 -0.14 -6.68
N LEU A 57 -4.31 -1.00 -6.36
CA LEU A 57 -4.13 -2.44 -6.42
C LEU A 57 -4.15 -2.92 -7.88
N THR A 58 -3.43 -3.99 -8.18
CA THR A 58 -3.40 -4.63 -9.50
C THR A 58 -4.63 -5.50 -9.73
N LYS A 59 -5.19 -6.06 -8.66
CA LYS A 59 -6.43 -6.85 -8.63
C LYS A 59 -7.47 -6.24 -7.69
N PRO A 60 -8.74 -6.66 -7.76
CA PRO A 60 -9.79 -6.20 -6.84
C PRO A 60 -9.45 -6.44 -5.36
N ASP A 61 -9.99 -5.59 -4.48
CA ASP A 61 -9.72 -5.54 -3.03
C ASP A 61 -9.83 -6.87 -2.25
N PRO A 62 -10.69 -7.85 -2.60
CA PRO A 62 -10.73 -9.12 -1.89
C PRO A 62 -9.41 -9.91 -1.95
N TYR A 63 -8.63 -9.74 -3.02
CA TYR A 63 -7.32 -10.39 -3.11
C TYR A 63 -6.34 -9.65 -2.21
N PRO A 64 -5.74 -10.33 -1.21
CA PRO A 64 -4.78 -9.68 -0.33
C PRO A 64 -3.43 -9.48 -1.05
N ILE A 65 -2.55 -8.66 -0.50
CA ILE A 65 -1.11 -8.67 -0.82
C ILE A 65 -0.39 -9.78 -0.04
N LYS A 66 0.88 -10.05 -0.35
CA LYS A 66 1.72 -10.87 0.52
C LYS A 66 1.85 -10.18 1.88
N THR A 67 1.49 -10.91 2.94
CA THR A 67 1.64 -10.45 4.33
C THR A 67 2.96 -10.93 4.95
N TYR A 68 3.30 -10.43 6.13
CA TYR A 68 4.53 -10.75 6.87
C TYR A 68 4.79 -12.27 7.03
N ARG A 69 3.74 -13.10 7.14
CA ARG A 69 3.87 -14.57 7.23
C ARG A 69 4.63 -15.19 6.07
N TRP A 70 4.54 -14.60 4.87
CA TRP A 70 5.27 -15.06 3.69
C TRP A 70 6.76 -14.70 3.71
N PHE A 71 7.21 -13.92 4.69
CA PHE A 71 8.60 -13.54 4.90
C PHE A 71 9.25 -14.25 6.10
N GLU A 72 8.49 -15.14 6.75
CA GLU A 72 8.98 -15.99 7.85
C GLU A 72 9.39 -17.34 7.26
N GLU A 73 10.67 -17.73 7.41
CA GLU A 73 11.09 -19.09 7.07
C GLU A 73 10.64 -20.07 8.16
N GLU A 74 9.70 -20.95 7.83
CA GLU A 74 9.12 -21.93 8.77
C GLU A 74 10.17 -22.88 9.40
N ILE A 75 11.25 -23.17 8.67
CA ILE A 75 12.25 -24.18 9.08
C ILE A 75 13.35 -23.58 9.96
N THR A 76 13.87 -22.40 9.58
CA THR A 76 14.99 -21.76 10.27
C THR A 76 14.53 -20.78 11.35
N GLY A 77 13.25 -20.39 11.34
CA GLY A 77 12.70 -19.31 12.15
C GLY A 77 13.26 -17.94 11.79
N LYS A 78 13.99 -17.83 10.67
CA LYS A 78 14.57 -16.57 10.23
C LYS A 78 13.48 -15.71 9.61
N VAL A 79 13.20 -14.59 10.27
CA VAL A 79 12.23 -13.60 9.79
C VAL A 79 12.97 -12.57 8.95
N LEU A 80 12.64 -12.50 7.65
CA LEU A 80 13.06 -11.39 6.81
C LEU A 80 12.10 -10.22 7.06
N ASP A 81 12.65 -9.06 7.42
CA ASP A 81 11.84 -7.88 7.66
C ASP A 81 11.35 -7.27 6.33
N PRO A 82 10.04 -7.23 6.05
CA PRO A 82 9.53 -6.68 4.79
C PRO A 82 9.82 -5.18 4.65
N SER A 83 10.00 -4.42 5.73
CA SER A 83 10.31 -2.98 5.66
C SER A 83 11.75 -2.70 5.23
N ALA A 84 12.67 -3.65 5.40
CA ALA A 84 14.10 -3.44 5.21
C ALA A 84 14.46 -2.97 3.79
N ASN A 85 13.89 -3.62 2.76
CA ASN A 85 14.13 -3.27 1.36
C ASN A 85 13.63 -1.85 1.00
N ILE A 86 12.51 -1.45 1.58
CA ILE A 86 11.95 -0.10 1.40
C ILE A 86 12.88 0.92 2.05
N ILE A 87 13.32 0.66 3.28
CA ILE A 87 14.21 1.55 4.03
C ILE A 87 15.56 1.70 3.35
N GLU A 88 16.14 0.60 2.84
CA GLU A 88 17.40 0.64 2.08
C GLU A 88 17.25 1.45 0.78
N SER A 89 16.11 1.32 0.11
CA SER A 89 15.82 2.13 -1.09
C SER A 89 15.73 3.62 -0.75
N LEU A 90 15.21 3.96 0.43
CA LEU A 90 15.14 5.34 0.94
C LEU A 90 16.48 5.86 1.48
N SER A 91 17.35 4.99 2.00
CA SER A 91 18.64 5.41 2.57
C SER A 91 19.63 5.86 1.51
N LYS A 92 19.49 5.39 0.26
CA LYS A 92 20.32 5.76 -0.90
C LYS A 92 20.07 7.19 -1.42
N ILE A 93 19.15 7.94 -0.80
CA ILE A 93 18.81 9.29 -1.24
C ILE A 93 19.90 10.29 -0.84
N GLY A 94 20.38 11.04 -1.82
CA GLY A 94 21.42 12.05 -1.64
C GLY A 94 20.93 13.34 -0.95
N PRO A 95 21.87 14.23 -0.57
CA PRO A 95 21.51 15.50 0.06
C PRO A 95 20.63 16.36 -0.83
N LYS A 96 19.80 17.23 -0.22
CA LYS A 96 18.86 18.15 -0.91
C LYS A 96 17.77 17.43 -1.73
N GLN A 97 17.52 16.16 -1.44
CA GLN A 97 16.44 15.36 -1.97
C GLN A 97 15.59 14.84 -0.82
N TYR A 98 14.29 14.69 -1.07
CA TYR A 98 13.30 14.23 -0.11
C TYR A 98 12.44 13.18 -0.77
N PHE A 99 12.24 12.05 -0.10
CA PHE A 99 11.32 11.03 -0.56
C PHE A 99 10.35 10.73 0.56
N TRP A 100 9.08 10.83 0.21
CA TRP A 100 7.99 10.78 1.16
C TRP A 100 7.00 9.72 0.72
N PHE A 101 6.80 8.74 1.58
CA PHE A 101 5.79 7.70 1.43
C PHE A 101 4.69 7.92 2.47
N GLN A 102 3.45 7.95 2.02
CA GLN A 102 2.28 8.28 2.84
C GLN A 102 1.22 7.21 2.72
N LEU A 103 0.80 6.71 3.89
CA LEU A 103 -0.41 5.94 4.07
C LEU A 103 -1.41 6.82 4.82
N ILE A 104 -2.61 6.99 4.25
CA ILE A 104 -3.75 7.57 4.97
C ILE A 104 -4.72 6.43 5.21
N ILE A 105 -4.80 6.03 6.47
CA ILE A 105 -5.62 4.92 6.96
C ILE A 105 -6.85 5.53 7.61
N ALA A 106 -8.04 5.04 7.28
CA ALA A 106 -9.25 5.41 7.98
C ALA A 106 -10.12 4.19 8.24
N PRO A 107 -10.85 4.16 9.37
CA PRO A 107 -11.87 3.16 9.58
C PRO A 107 -12.91 3.26 8.46
N PHE A 108 -13.50 2.13 8.12
CA PHE A 108 -14.67 2.07 7.25
C PHE A 108 -15.83 1.51 8.10
N GLY A 109 -17.02 2.05 7.90
CA GLY A 109 -18.19 1.73 8.72
C GLY A 109 -19.39 1.20 7.93
N GLY A 110 -19.17 0.61 6.76
CA GLY A 110 -20.26 0.24 5.85
C GLY A 110 -20.09 -1.09 5.13
N GLU A 111 -21.12 -1.47 4.38
CA GLU A 111 -21.23 -2.70 3.56
C GLU A 111 -20.22 -2.78 2.39
N GLU A 112 -19.46 -1.71 2.10
CA GLU A 112 -18.46 -1.66 1.01
C GLU A 112 -17.40 -2.79 1.08
N TYR A 113 -17.11 -3.33 2.28
CA TYR A 113 -16.15 -4.42 2.47
C TYR A 113 -16.80 -5.82 2.48
N ASN A 114 -18.10 -5.96 2.19
CA ASN A 114 -18.74 -7.27 2.02
C ASN A 114 -18.31 -7.99 0.73
N THR A 115 -17.60 -7.30 -0.17
CA THR A 115 -17.08 -7.85 -1.43
C THR A 115 -16.17 -9.07 -1.25
N GLY A 116 -15.44 -9.16 -0.13
CA GLY A 116 -14.62 -10.32 0.21
C GLY A 116 -15.47 -11.57 0.51
N ARG A 117 -16.53 -11.43 1.30
CA ARG A 117 -17.46 -12.52 1.61
C ARG A 117 -18.24 -12.96 0.37
N ASP A 118 -18.65 -12.01 -0.47
CA ASP A 118 -19.32 -12.30 -1.73
C ASP A 118 -18.39 -13.03 -2.71
N LEU A 119 -17.10 -12.69 -2.73
CA LEU A 119 -16.11 -13.40 -3.55
C LEU A 119 -15.89 -14.83 -3.02
N VAL A 120 -15.72 -15.00 -1.71
CA VAL A 120 -15.60 -16.34 -1.09
C VAL A 120 -16.84 -17.18 -1.38
N ALA A 121 -18.05 -16.62 -1.23
CA ALA A 121 -19.29 -17.33 -1.52
C ALA A 121 -19.41 -17.74 -3.01
N LYS A 122 -18.93 -16.89 -3.93
CA LYS A 122 -18.87 -17.21 -5.37
C LYS A 122 -17.83 -18.29 -5.69
N LEU A 123 -16.66 -18.23 -5.08
CA LEU A 123 -15.58 -19.20 -5.29
C LEU A 123 -15.92 -20.57 -4.68
N THR A 124 -16.62 -20.59 -3.55
CA THR A 124 -17.06 -21.81 -2.86
C THR A 124 -18.38 -22.37 -3.40
N GLY A 125 -19.02 -21.70 -4.36
CA GLY A 125 -20.31 -22.14 -4.93
C GLY A 125 -21.51 -22.00 -3.99
N THR A 126 -21.34 -21.37 -2.82
CA THR A 126 -22.39 -21.14 -1.81
C THR A 126 -23.15 -19.82 -1.99
N ALA A 127 -22.85 -19.06 -3.06
CA ALA A 127 -23.43 -17.76 -3.31
C ALA A 127 -24.97 -17.81 -3.43
N LYS A 128 -25.67 -17.15 -2.50
CA LYS A 128 -27.03 -16.65 -2.75
C LYS A 128 -26.94 -15.60 -3.84
N GLU A 129 -27.78 -15.71 -4.87
CA GLU A 129 -27.81 -14.80 -6.01
C GLU A 129 -27.90 -13.34 -5.53
N PRO A 130 -26.92 -12.46 -5.83
CA PRO A 130 -26.99 -11.07 -5.42
C PRO A 130 -28.03 -10.31 -6.25
N PRO A 131 -28.66 -9.25 -5.70
CA PRO A 131 -29.70 -8.50 -6.39
C PRO A 131 -29.22 -7.92 -7.73
N PRO A 132 -30.11 -7.85 -8.74
CA PRO A 132 -29.77 -7.76 -10.16
C PRO A 132 -29.00 -6.51 -10.62
N GLY A 133 -28.88 -5.47 -9.78
CA GLY A 133 -28.22 -4.20 -10.14
C GLY A 133 -26.69 -4.19 -9.99
N ILE A 134 -26.13 -4.89 -9.00
CA ILE A 134 -24.68 -4.89 -8.71
C ILE A 134 -23.94 -5.89 -9.62
N PHE A 135 -24.63 -6.94 -10.04
CA PHE A 135 -24.12 -8.01 -10.88
C PHE A 135 -23.60 -7.50 -12.23
N MET A 136 -24.27 -6.50 -12.80
CA MET A 136 -23.94 -6.01 -14.15
C MET A 136 -22.76 -5.05 -14.18
N GLY A 137 -22.58 -4.23 -13.13
CA GLY A 137 -21.43 -3.33 -13.02
C GLY A 137 -20.11 -4.08 -12.81
N LEU A 138 -20.11 -5.05 -11.88
CA LEU A 138 -18.90 -5.79 -11.52
C LEU A 138 -18.47 -6.80 -12.60
N LEU A 139 -19.43 -7.42 -13.30
CA LEU A 139 -19.13 -8.33 -14.42
C LEU A 139 -18.57 -7.59 -15.63
N ASN A 140 -19.06 -6.38 -15.91
CA ASN A 140 -18.52 -5.55 -16.97
C ASN A 140 -17.11 -5.09 -16.64
N ASP A 141 -16.84 -4.65 -15.39
CA ASP A 141 -15.49 -4.25 -14.97
C ASP A 141 -14.49 -5.42 -15.01
N LEU A 142 -14.89 -6.62 -14.58
CA LEU A 142 -14.04 -7.83 -14.66
C LEU A 142 -13.83 -8.28 -16.10
N LYS A 143 -14.85 -8.23 -16.95
CA LYS A 143 -14.73 -8.56 -18.37
C LYS A 143 -13.89 -7.53 -19.12
N ASP A 144 -14.02 -6.25 -18.85
CA ASP A 144 -13.27 -5.19 -19.54
C ASP A 144 -11.79 -5.23 -19.19
N VAL A 145 -11.44 -5.59 -17.96
CA VAL A 145 -10.05 -5.81 -17.56
C VAL A 145 -9.51 -7.10 -18.16
N PHE A 146 -10.28 -8.19 -18.16
CA PHE A 146 -9.84 -9.49 -18.70
C PHE A 146 -9.71 -9.46 -20.23
N PHE A 147 -10.69 -8.94 -20.95
CA PHE A 147 -10.67 -8.82 -22.41
C PHE A 147 -9.80 -7.66 -22.90
N GLY A 148 -9.72 -6.54 -22.18
CA GLY A 148 -8.91 -5.38 -22.56
C GLY A 148 -7.41 -5.63 -22.46
N VAL A 149 -6.97 -6.44 -21.50
CA VAL A 149 -5.57 -6.87 -21.37
C VAL A 149 -5.22 -7.93 -22.41
N PHE A 150 -6.14 -8.86 -22.73
CA PHE A 150 -5.89 -9.91 -23.73
C PHE A 150 -5.91 -9.41 -25.18
N LYS A 151 -6.85 -8.53 -25.55
CA LYS A 151 -6.94 -7.96 -26.92
C LYS A 151 -5.80 -7.01 -27.26
N GLY A 152 -5.14 -6.42 -26.27
CA GLY A 152 -3.99 -5.54 -26.49
C GLY A 152 -2.71 -6.27 -26.92
N ILE A 153 -2.66 -7.60 -26.75
CA ILE A 153 -1.45 -8.41 -26.99
C ILE A 153 -1.66 -9.46 -28.10
N ALA A 154 -2.86 -10.04 -28.22
CA ALA A 154 -3.15 -11.02 -29.26
C ALA A 154 -4.18 -10.48 -30.25
N GLY A 155 -3.73 -10.07 -31.43
CA GLY A 155 -4.59 -9.73 -32.56
C GLY A 155 -5.30 -10.96 -33.14
N ALA A 156 -6.13 -11.64 -32.35
CA ALA A 156 -6.83 -12.87 -32.71
C ALA A 156 -8.35 -12.72 -32.53
N THR A 157 -9.08 -13.17 -33.55
CA THR A 157 -10.54 -13.14 -33.67
C THR A 157 -11.20 -14.11 -32.69
N VAL A 158 -12.36 -13.70 -32.17
CA VAL A 158 -13.11 -14.44 -31.15
C VAL A 158 -14.03 -15.46 -31.82
N GLU A 159 -13.74 -16.75 -31.65
CA GLU A 159 -14.72 -17.82 -31.83
C GLU A 159 -15.37 -18.14 -30.49
N PHE A 160 -16.70 -18.17 -30.48
CA PHE A 160 -17.50 -18.52 -29.30
C PHE A 160 -17.78 -20.02 -29.31
N GLU A 161 -17.12 -20.78 -28.44
CA GLU A 161 -17.54 -22.15 -28.14
C GLU A 161 -18.59 -22.19 -27.02
N ALA A 162 -19.55 -23.10 -27.21
CA ALA A 162 -20.80 -23.23 -26.51
C ALA A 162 -20.66 -23.72 -25.05
N LYS A 163 -21.65 -23.33 -24.24
CA LYS A 163 -21.84 -23.74 -22.84
C LYS A 163 -21.76 -25.27 -22.67
N LYS A 164 -20.83 -25.75 -21.84
CA LYS A 164 -20.88 -27.08 -21.24
C LYS A 164 -21.65 -27.06 -19.92
N GLU A 165 -22.52 -28.06 -19.78
CA GLU A 165 -23.39 -28.33 -18.63
C GLU A 165 -22.61 -28.59 -17.33
N LYS A 166 -23.27 -28.30 -16.20
CA LYS A 166 -22.74 -28.47 -14.84
C LYS A 166 -22.53 -29.97 -14.54
N ALA A 167 -21.27 -30.35 -14.29
CA ALA A 167 -20.92 -31.62 -13.68
C ALA A 167 -21.17 -31.59 -12.15
N PRO A 168 -21.44 -32.75 -11.51
CA PRO A 168 -22.04 -32.86 -10.18
C PRO A 168 -21.07 -32.46 -9.03
N ASP A 169 -21.65 -32.11 -7.88
CA ASP A 169 -20.97 -31.66 -6.67
C ASP A 169 -19.91 -32.65 -6.16
N GLN A 170 -18.67 -32.45 -6.60
CA GLN A 170 -17.49 -32.97 -5.92
C GLN A 170 -17.15 -32.06 -4.73
N PRO A 171 -16.59 -32.60 -3.61
CA PRO A 171 -16.16 -31.79 -2.48
C PRO A 171 -15.22 -30.68 -2.96
N LEU A 172 -15.33 -29.48 -2.37
CA LEU A 172 -14.59 -28.28 -2.79
C LEU A 172 -13.07 -28.54 -2.96
N GLU A 173 -12.54 -29.45 -2.14
CA GLU A 173 -11.15 -29.91 -2.14
C GLU A 173 -10.71 -30.59 -3.44
N PHE A 174 -11.60 -31.18 -4.21
CA PHE A 174 -11.29 -31.86 -5.48
C PHE A 174 -11.50 -30.98 -6.72
N ARG A 175 -12.14 -29.80 -6.56
CA ARG A 175 -12.39 -28.87 -7.66
C ARG A 175 -11.30 -27.83 -7.87
N LEU A 176 -10.61 -27.43 -6.80
CA LEU A 176 -9.63 -26.35 -6.84
C LEU A 176 -8.23 -26.91 -7.06
N THR A 177 -7.48 -26.29 -7.98
CA THR A 177 -6.04 -26.53 -8.09
C THR A 177 -5.32 -26.09 -6.81
N PRO A 178 -4.12 -26.61 -6.50
CA PRO A 178 -3.38 -26.23 -5.29
C PRO A 178 -3.22 -24.70 -5.15
N GLY A 179 -2.90 -23.98 -6.23
CA GLY A 179 -2.76 -22.53 -6.20
C GLY A 179 -4.08 -21.79 -5.94
N GLU A 180 -5.21 -22.30 -6.44
CA GLU A 180 -6.53 -21.71 -6.14
C GLU A 180 -6.93 -21.93 -4.68
N LYS A 181 -6.53 -23.05 -4.07
CA LYS A 181 -6.74 -23.31 -2.64
C LYS A 181 -5.98 -22.30 -1.78
N ASP A 182 -4.72 -22.03 -2.13
CA ASP A 182 -3.90 -21.07 -1.40
C ASP A 182 -4.47 -19.64 -1.48
N VAL A 183 -4.97 -19.26 -2.66
CA VAL A 183 -5.65 -17.98 -2.87
C VAL A 183 -6.93 -17.90 -2.04
N LEU A 184 -7.77 -18.95 -2.05
CA LEU A 184 -9.01 -18.97 -1.27
C LEU A 184 -8.72 -18.84 0.21
N LYS A 185 -7.76 -19.61 0.73
CA LYS A 185 -7.31 -19.54 2.12
C LYS A 185 -6.82 -18.13 2.48
N ALA A 186 -6.01 -17.51 1.62
CA ALA A 186 -5.51 -16.15 1.86
C ALA A 186 -6.64 -15.12 1.92
N ILE A 187 -7.66 -15.25 1.06
CA ILE A 187 -8.85 -14.37 1.07
C ILE A 187 -9.66 -14.58 2.36
N GLU A 188 -9.93 -15.84 2.74
CA GLU A 188 -10.66 -16.16 3.97
C GLU A 188 -9.98 -15.61 5.23
N GLU A 189 -8.65 -15.77 5.33
CA GLU A 189 -7.85 -15.18 6.42
C GLU A 189 -7.92 -13.65 6.43
N GLY A 190 -8.00 -13.02 5.26
CA GLY A 190 -8.10 -11.57 5.13
C GLY A 190 -9.47 -11.04 5.57
N VAL A 191 -10.55 -11.70 5.17
CA VAL A 191 -11.94 -11.34 5.50
C VAL A 191 -12.22 -11.41 7.01
N GLY A 192 -11.53 -12.29 7.73
CA GLY A 192 -11.65 -12.39 9.20
C GLY A 192 -11.01 -11.22 9.96
N LYS A 193 -10.24 -10.35 9.30
CA LYS A 193 -9.49 -9.25 9.94
C LYS A 193 -10.17 -7.91 9.75
N SER A 194 -9.88 -6.98 10.65
CA SER A 194 -10.33 -5.58 10.49
C SER A 194 -9.66 -4.96 9.26
N ALA A 195 -10.48 -4.44 8.36
CA ALA A 195 -10.00 -3.71 7.18
C ALA A 195 -10.04 -2.19 7.39
N PHE A 196 -9.31 -1.48 6.55
CA PHE A 196 -9.25 -0.02 6.57
C PHE A 196 -9.18 0.51 5.15
N LYS A 197 -9.94 1.57 4.88
CA LYS A 197 -9.91 2.24 3.59
C LYS A 197 -8.64 3.08 3.50
N THR A 198 -7.71 2.61 2.70
CA THR A 198 -6.33 3.09 2.66
C THR A 198 -6.06 3.87 1.38
N LYS A 199 -5.33 4.98 1.52
CA LYS A 199 -4.73 5.72 0.41
C LYS A 199 -3.23 5.64 0.53
N MET A 200 -2.57 5.18 -0.53
CA MET A 200 -1.12 5.10 -0.60
C MET A 200 -0.59 6.09 -1.64
N ARG A 201 0.40 6.89 -1.25
CA ARG A 201 0.97 7.97 -2.07
C ARG A 201 2.47 8.09 -1.86
N MET A 202 3.22 8.27 -2.94
CA MET A 202 4.63 8.65 -2.88
C MET A 202 4.88 9.99 -3.56
N ILE A 203 5.80 10.77 -2.99
CA ILE A 203 6.37 11.95 -3.61
C ILE A 203 7.88 11.94 -3.42
N TYR A 204 8.60 12.20 -4.50
CA TYR A 204 10.01 12.47 -4.53
C TYR A 204 10.23 13.93 -4.95
N LEU A 205 10.86 14.73 -4.08
CA LEU A 205 11.21 16.12 -4.32
C LEU A 205 12.72 16.28 -4.28
N GLY A 206 13.24 17.24 -5.02
CA GLY A 206 14.65 17.60 -4.90
C GLY A 206 14.97 18.86 -5.66
N ARG A 207 16.14 19.42 -5.35
CA ARG A 207 16.71 20.47 -6.21
C ARG A 207 16.98 19.90 -7.59
N ARG A 208 16.75 20.68 -8.64
CA ARG A 208 16.92 20.25 -10.05
C ARG A 208 18.30 19.65 -10.33
N GLU A 209 19.34 20.24 -9.75
CA GLU A 209 20.74 19.78 -9.85
C GLU A 209 20.95 18.35 -9.32
N ALA A 210 20.20 17.96 -8.29
CA ALA A 210 20.33 16.68 -7.60
C ALA A 210 19.17 15.72 -7.92
N PHE A 211 18.21 16.13 -8.75
CA PHE A 211 16.97 15.39 -8.96
C PHE A 211 17.21 14.16 -9.85
N ASN A 212 17.20 12.97 -9.25
CA ASN A 212 17.44 11.71 -9.93
C ASN A 212 16.21 10.79 -9.85
N LYS A 213 15.58 10.54 -10.99
CA LYS A 213 14.38 9.68 -11.09
C LYS A 213 14.67 8.19 -10.89
N VAL A 214 15.92 7.74 -10.91
CA VAL A 214 16.28 6.33 -10.69
C VAL A 214 15.79 5.84 -9.32
N VAL A 215 15.86 6.69 -8.30
CA VAL A 215 15.38 6.41 -6.94
C VAL A 215 13.89 6.00 -6.91
N VAL A 216 13.07 6.60 -7.79
CA VAL A 216 11.65 6.25 -7.92
C VAL A 216 11.48 4.81 -8.36
N GLY A 217 12.29 4.36 -9.33
CA GLY A 217 12.29 2.97 -9.80
C GLY A 217 12.69 1.99 -8.72
N SER A 218 13.74 2.31 -7.95
CA SER A 218 14.20 1.48 -6.84
C SER A 218 13.13 1.30 -5.76
N PHE A 219 12.44 2.38 -5.36
CA PHE A 219 11.37 2.30 -4.38
C PHE A 219 10.17 1.50 -4.88
N ILE A 220 9.71 1.73 -6.12
CA ILE A 220 8.61 0.97 -6.72
C ILE A 220 9.00 -0.51 -6.85
N GLY A 221 10.25 -0.80 -7.20
CA GLY A 221 10.80 -2.15 -7.20
C GLY A 221 10.74 -2.81 -5.81
N GLY A 222 11.06 -2.05 -4.75
CA GLY A 222 10.92 -2.52 -3.37
C GLY A 222 9.48 -2.88 -3.00
N LEU A 223 8.48 -2.12 -3.46
CA LEU A 223 7.07 -2.46 -3.24
C LEU A 223 6.62 -3.75 -3.93
N ASN A 224 7.29 -4.17 -5.02
CA ASN A 224 6.94 -5.40 -5.72
C ASN A 224 7.19 -6.66 -4.91
N GLN A 225 7.95 -6.60 -3.80
CA GLN A 225 8.10 -7.75 -2.90
C GLN A 225 6.76 -8.18 -2.27
N PHE A 226 5.80 -7.26 -2.16
CA PHE A 226 4.45 -7.55 -1.66
C PHE A 226 3.53 -8.12 -2.72
N THR A 227 3.97 -8.13 -3.98
CA THR A 227 3.18 -8.61 -5.11
C THR A 227 3.32 -10.12 -5.23
N ASP A 228 2.19 -10.78 -5.48
CA ASP A 228 2.14 -12.16 -5.96
C ASP A 228 1.38 -12.24 -7.29
N VAL A 229 1.73 -13.21 -8.12
CA VAL A 229 1.03 -13.45 -9.40
C VAL A 229 -0.40 -13.95 -9.14
N ASN A 230 -0.60 -14.74 -8.10
CA ASN A 230 -1.91 -15.30 -7.72
C ASN A 230 -2.69 -14.34 -6.80
N LEU A 231 -1.99 -13.55 -5.99
CA LEU A 231 -2.58 -12.53 -5.11
C LEU A 231 -2.51 -11.12 -5.73
N ASN A 232 -2.57 -10.08 -4.90
CA ASN A 232 -2.57 -8.68 -5.30
C ASN A 232 -1.18 -8.04 -5.23
N GLY A 233 -1.07 -6.79 -5.67
CA GLY A 233 0.15 -6.00 -5.62
C GLY A 233 -0.11 -4.51 -5.80
N PHE A 234 0.92 -3.70 -5.63
CA PHE A 234 0.83 -2.25 -5.76
C PHE A 234 1.33 -1.77 -7.12
N ALA A 235 0.53 -0.94 -7.79
CA ALA A 235 0.91 -0.29 -9.03
C ALA A 235 0.72 1.24 -8.96
N PRO A 236 1.63 2.03 -9.57
CA PRO A 236 1.41 3.46 -9.77
C PRO A 236 0.12 3.73 -10.56
N ASP A 237 -0.67 4.68 -10.08
CA ASP A 237 -1.88 5.14 -10.77
C ASP A 237 -1.55 6.24 -11.80
N ASN A 238 -1.76 5.93 -13.09
CA ASN A 238 -1.48 6.86 -14.19
C ASN A 238 -2.30 8.18 -14.12
N ASP A 239 -3.44 8.18 -13.44
CA ASP A 239 -4.27 9.38 -13.29
C ASP A 239 -3.66 10.42 -12.35
N SER A 240 -2.92 9.95 -11.35
CA SER A 240 -2.25 10.80 -10.36
C SER A 240 -0.76 10.99 -10.64
N LYS A 241 -0.15 10.05 -11.37
CA LYS A 241 1.27 10.08 -11.75
C LYS A 241 1.60 11.39 -12.46
N THR A 242 2.71 12.01 -12.05
CA THR A 242 3.17 13.30 -12.55
C THR A 242 3.89 13.17 -13.90
N PHE A 243 3.18 12.69 -14.90
CA PHE A 243 3.62 12.65 -16.30
C PHE A 243 2.47 13.09 -17.21
N ALA A 244 2.82 13.53 -18.42
CA ALA A 244 1.88 13.82 -19.48
C ALA A 244 2.52 13.47 -20.83
N LEU A 245 1.71 12.93 -21.73
CA LEU A 245 2.11 12.59 -23.10
C LEU A 245 1.45 13.53 -24.11
N HIS A 246 2.08 13.66 -25.29
CA HIS A 246 1.60 14.37 -26.48
C HIS A 246 1.52 15.90 -26.37
N LEU A 247 0.39 16.45 -25.92
CA LEU A 247 0.10 17.88 -25.99
C LEU A 247 0.28 18.57 -24.63
N PHE A 248 0.89 19.75 -24.67
CA PHE A 248 1.15 20.61 -23.50
C PHE A 248 1.77 19.85 -22.32
N THR A 249 2.70 18.95 -22.62
CA THR A 249 3.29 17.99 -21.68
C THR A 249 3.86 18.68 -20.45
N GLU A 250 4.60 19.78 -20.62
CA GLU A 250 5.16 20.54 -19.51
C GLU A 250 4.09 21.17 -18.63
N ALA A 251 3.14 21.93 -19.19
CA ALA A 251 2.12 22.61 -18.43
C ALA A 251 1.23 21.63 -17.65
N ARG A 252 0.84 20.52 -18.29
CA ARG A 252 0.04 19.45 -17.68
C ARG A 252 0.82 18.71 -16.59
N THR A 253 2.11 18.44 -16.82
CA THR A 253 2.98 17.81 -15.80
C THR A 253 3.13 18.74 -14.59
N ARG A 254 3.38 20.03 -14.80
CA ARG A 254 3.45 21.05 -13.73
C ARG A 254 2.15 21.11 -12.94
N PHE A 255 0.99 21.08 -13.61
CA PHE A 255 -0.31 21.05 -12.96
C PHE A 255 -0.48 19.80 -12.08
N ARG A 256 -0.15 18.61 -12.61
CA ARG A 256 -0.21 17.35 -11.87
C ARG A 256 0.72 17.34 -10.66
N GLN A 257 1.95 17.83 -10.81
CA GLN A 257 2.94 17.94 -9.73
C GLN A 257 2.44 18.86 -8.60
N ARG A 258 1.87 20.03 -8.94
CA ARG A 258 1.27 20.94 -7.95
C ARG A 258 0.06 20.32 -7.27
N LYS A 259 -0.80 19.64 -8.04
CA LYS A 259 -2.00 18.96 -7.53
C LYS A 259 -1.65 17.87 -6.52
N ILE A 260 -0.68 17.01 -6.82
CA ILE A 260 -0.30 15.92 -5.91
C ILE A 260 0.40 16.44 -4.65
N LEU A 261 1.28 17.45 -4.76
CA LEU A 261 1.90 18.07 -3.59
C LEU A 261 0.85 18.68 -2.65
N ARG A 262 -0.12 19.42 -3.21
CA ARG A 262 -1.22 19.99 -2.44
C ARG A 262 -2.03 18.90 -1.72
N ARG A 263 -2.34 17.80 -2.40
CA ARG A 263 -3.06 16.66 -1.81
C ARG A 263 -2.25 16.00 -0.70
N TYR A 264 -0.95 15.83 -0.88
CA TYR A 264 -0.04 15.27 0.12
C TYR A 264 0.00 16.14 1.38
N ARG A 265 0.18 17.46 1.22
CA ARG A 265 0.18 18.42 2.34
C ARG A 265 -1.13 18.40 3.12
N LYS A 266 -2.26 18.40 2.41
CA LYS A 266 -3.60 18.37 3.02
C LYS A 266 -4.02 16.98 3.55
N ARG A 267 -3.19 15.95 3.39
CA ARG A 267 -3.53 14.55 3.68
C ARG A 267 -4.87 14.14 3.03
N ASN A 268 -5.11 14.63 1.81
CA ASN A 268 -6.35 14.38 1.09
C ASN A 268 -6.35 12.96 0.49
N ARG A 269 -7.48 12.27 0.66
CA ARG A 269 -7.78 10.90 0.21
C ARG A 269 -8.39 10.82 -1.19
N ASP A 270 -8.63 11.94 -1.89
CA ASP A 270 -9.13 11.97 -3.28
C ASP A 270 -8.46 10.94 -4.21
N GLY A 271 -9.23 10.45 -5.19
CA GLY A 271 -8.76 9.51 -6.21
C GLY A 271 -8.94 8.06 -5.78
N LYS A 272 -8.16 7.14 -6.34
CA LYS A 272 -8.25 5.72 -6.00
C LYS A 272 -7.85 5.46 -4.55
N THR A 273 -8.71 4.75 -3.83
CA THR A 273 -8.47 4.16 -2.52
C THR A 273 -8.79 2.68 -2.61
N PHE A 274 -8.20 1.88 -1.74
CA PHE A 274 -8.39 0.45 -1.68
C PHE A 274 -8.46 0.01 -0.22
N PHE A 275 -8.90 -1.22 0.03
CA PHE A 275 -8.95 -1.76 1.38
C PHE A 275 -7.69 -2.57 1.65
N LEU A 276 -7.13 -2.39 2.85
CA LEU A 276 -6.11 -3.27 3.39
C LEU A 276 -6.55 -3.71 4.77
N ASN A 277 -6.37 -4.99 5.07
CA ASN A 277 -6.56 -5.52 6.41
C ASN A 277 -5.38 -5.17 7.34
N SER A 278 -5.57 -5.42 8.64
CA SER A 278 -4.55 -5.14 9.66
C SER A 278 -3.20 -5.81 9.39
N SER A 279 -3.19 -7.05 8.88
CA SER A 279 -1.95 -7.76 8.54
C SER A 279 -1.26 -7.18 7.31
N GLU A 280 -2.02 -6.80 6.28
CA GLU A 280 -1.47 -6.17 5.08
C GLU A 280 -0.86 -4.80 5.42
N LEU A 281 -1.56 -3.99 6.23
CA LEU A 281 -1.05 -2.71 6.71
C LEU A 281 0.22 -2.87 7.54
N ALA A 282 0.22 -3.82 8.48
CA ALA A 282 1.40 -4.12 9.30
C ALA A 282 2.58 -4.65 8.47
N THR A 283 2.34 -5.20 7.27
CA THR A 283 3.41 -5.66 6.37
C THR A 283 4.00 -4.51 5.55
N VAL A 284 3.17 -3.53 5.16
CA VAL A 284 3.61 -2.38 4.35
C VAL A 284 4.26 -1.30 5.21
N TYR A 285 3.79 -1.10 6.44
CA TYR A 285 4.31 -0.10 7.36
C TYR A 285 4.37 -0.62 8.79
N HIS A 286 5.60 -0.90 9.22
CA HIS A 286 5.96 -1.21 10.59
C HIS A 286 7.36 -0.67 10.87
N PHE A 287 7.70 -0.56 12.16
CA PHE A 287 9.06 -0.24 12.55
C PHE A 287 9.94 -1.48 12.40
N PRO A 288 11.18 -1.35 11.92
CA PRO A 288 12.08 -2.48 11.74
C PRO A 288 12.22 -3.28 13.02
N ASN A 289 12.27 -4.60 12.90
CA ASN A 289 12.55 -5.46 14.04
C ASN A 289 13.97 -5.15 14.57
N MET A 290 14.10 -4.94 15.88
CA MET A 290 15.37 -4.68 16.54
C MET A 290 16.40 -5.82 16.38
N ALA A 291 15.95 -7.03 16.05
CA ALA A 291 16.83 -8.17 15.73
C ALA A 291 17.35 -8.13 14.28
N VAL A 292 16.63 -7.48 13.38
CA VAL A 292 16.94 -7.36 11.94
C VAL A 292 17.24 -5.90 11.63
N VAL A 293 18.23 -5.33 12.32
CA VAL A 293 18.62 -3.93 12.08
C VAL A 293 19.32 -3.86 10.73
N SER A 294 18.64 -3.26 9.74
CA SER A 294 19.31 -2.83 8.51
C SER A 294 20.47 -1.89 8.86
N PRO A 295 21.67 -2.06 8.27
CA PRO A 295 22.82 -1.18 8.53
C PRO A 295 22.53 0.30 8.27
N SER A 296 21.49 0.61 7.48
CA SER A 296 21.05 1.96 7.16
C SER A 296 20.31 2.67 8.32
N PHE A 297 19.98 1.96 9.39
CA PHE A 297 19.29 2.54 10.55
C PHE A 297 20.30 2.93 11.63
N HIS A 298 20.45 4.23 11.88
CA HIS A 298 21.23 4.72 13.01
C HIS A 298 20.42 4.51 14.30
N LYS A 299 20.89 3.61 15.17
CA LYS A 299 20.43 3.58 16.56
C LYS A 299 20.88 4.87 17.23
N ILE A 300 19.96 5.57 17.90
CA ILE A 300 20.32 6.70 18.74
C ILE A 300 20.89 6.11 20.03
N ASP A 301 22.19 6.32 20.29
CA ASP A 301 22.88 5.77 21.47
C ASP A 301 22.45 6.45 22.78
N ASN A 302 21.92 7.68 22.69
CA ASN A 302 21.44 8.42 23.84
C ASN A 302 19.97 8.10 24.14
N LYS A 303 19.77 7.17 25.07
CA LYS A 303 18.49 6.96 25.73
C LYS A 303 18.24 8.13 26.68
N THR A 304 17.18 8.90 26.46
CA THR A 304 16.58 9.70 27.52
C THR A 304 16.14 8.74 28.62
N ALA A 305 16.68 8.91 29.83
CA ALA A 305 16.30 8.09 30.98
C ALA A 305 14.77 8.12 31.11
N ALA A 306 14.15 6.96 31.35
CA ALA A 306 12.72 6.91 31.64
C ALA A 306 12.41 7.91 32.76
N PRO A 307 11.32 8.70 32.67
CA PRO A 307 10.98 9.65 33.72
C PRO A 307 10.89 8.89 35.05
N PRO A 308 11.57 9.37 36.11
CA PRO A 308 11.62 8.66 37.38
C PRO A 308 10.21 8.44 37.92
N VAL A 309 9.95 7.24 38.43
CA VAL A 309 8.61 6.77 38.86
C VAL A 309 8.05 7.59 40.04
N ASN A 310 8.85 8.43 40.68
CA ASN A 310 8.46 9.33 41.77
C ASN A 310 8.58 10.80 41.36
N LEU A 311 7.72 11.28 40.48
CA LEU A 311 7.42 12.72 40.43
C LEU A 311 6.40 13.02 41.53
N PRO A 312 6.72 13.88 42.53
CA PRO A 312 5.71 14.35 43.46
C PRO A 312 4.63 15.07 42.65
N ILE A 313 3.39 14.65 42.83
CA ILE A 313 2.22 15.39 42.35
C ILE A 313 2.12 16.60 43.28
N GLY A 314 2.70 17.72 42.84
CA GLY A 314 2.55 19.04 43.46
C GLY A 314 1.47 19.84 42.76
#